data_AF-A0A8T1V4D1-F1
#
_entry.id   AF-A0A8T1V4D1-F1
#
_cell.length_a   1.000
_cell.length_b   1.000
_cell.length_c   1.000
_cell.angle_alpha   90.00
_cell.angle_beta   90.00
_cell.angle_gamma   90.00
#
_symmetry.space_group_name_H-M   'P 1'
#
loop_
_entity.id
_entity.type
_entity.pdbx_description
1 polymer ?
#
loop_
_entity_poly.entity_id
_entity_poly.type
_entity_poly.pdbx_seq_one_letter_code
_entity_poly.pdbx_strand_id
1 'polypeptide(L)'
;MAPSLAPACPSDDASVDLECGLSASPHAPSRRQLERDLVLAFDSRELRRHEAWFLVETSWLDAWMSFVLGDDDDANAAERPGPLTNDTLFDRAEFRVRANLQQTRDYRGVNPQVYALYAELYGTDDAKPIARWSLDIYAVPVMVDDVREMLHLPKLKSRSLVTEMNEELEVQEKGLGEGLRAPGGEEKESWAYRCLCRCEFLVPCLSRVFGGGPTYKKEKGDCVNRCCKKKSKRRRSKKKEKKSREEEEETSSAEETSSDEEAHGLLA
;
A
#
# COMPACT_ATOMS: atom_id res chain seq x y z
N MET A 1 -25.57 -90.83 -21.32
CA MET A 1 -24.14 -91.04 -21.07
C MET A 1 -23.45 -89.68 -21.11
N ALA A 2 -23.00 -89.20 -19.95
CA ALA A 2 -21.94 -88.19 -19.83
C ALA A 2 -20.56 -88.91 -19.97
N PRO A 3 -19.36 -88.30 -19.86
CA PRO A 3 -18.94 -86.88 -19.75
C PRO A 3 -17.63 -86.49 -20.53
N SER A 4 -17.15 -85.24 -20.30
CA SER A 4 -15.73 -84.81 -20.08
C SER A 4 -14.76 -84.64 -21.28
N LEU A 5 -13.92 -83.59 -21.42
CA LEU A 5 -13.30 -82.60 -20.51
C LEU A 5 -13.07 -81.22 -21.21
N ALA A 6 -13.02 -80.15 -20.40
CA ALA A 6 -12.71 -78.72 -20.71
C ALA A 6 -11.19 -78.46 -20.97
N PRO A 7 -10.61 -77.22 -20.98
CA PRO A 7 -11.16 -75.84 -20.95
C PRO A 7 -10.48 -74.80 -21.91
N ALA A 8 -11.02 -73.58 -22.04
CA ALA A 8 -10.32 -72.29 -21.84
C ALA A 8 -11.10 -71.07 -22.39
N CYS A 9 -11.44 -70.14 -21.51
CA CYS A 9 -11.74 -68.72 -21.72
C CYS A 9 -10.43 -67.93 -22.07
N PRO A 10 -10.41 -66.61 -22.39
CA PRO A 10 -11.44 -65.61 -22.15
C PRO A 10 -11.73 -64.59 -23.26
N SER A 11 -12.84 -63.90 -23.04
CA SER A 11 -13.39 -62.70 -23.64
C SER A 11 -12.59 -61.44 -23.31
N ASP A 12 -12.29 -60.64 -24.34
CA ASP A 12 -11.88 -59.24 -24.21
C ASP A 12 -13.13 -58.35 -24.09
N ASP A 13 -13.36 -57.87 -22.87
CA ASP A 13 -14.36 -56.87 -22.51
C ASP A 13 -13.67 -55.49 -22.59
N ALA A 14 -13.94 -54.75 -23.67
CA ALA A 14 -13.47 -53.37 -23.82
C ALA A 14 -14.35 -52.45 -22.97
N SER A 15 -14.00 -52.35 -21.69
CA SER A 15 -14.50 -51.32 -20.78
C SER A 15 -14.02 -49.96 -21.26
N VAL A 16 -14.95 -49.16 -21.77
CA VAL A 16 -14.75 -47.73 -22.04
C VAL A 16 -14.62 -46.99 -20.70
N ASP A 17 -13.39 -46.60 -20.36
CA ASP A 17 -13.12 -45.64 -19.28
C ASP A 17 -13.78 -44.31 -19.64
N LEU A 18 -14.97 -44.09 -19.08
CA LEU A 18 -15.61 -42.78 -19.03
C LEU A 18 -14.95 -41.99 -17.89
N GLU A 19 -13.69 -41.61 -18.11
CA GLU A 19 -12.95 -40.78 -17.17
C GLU A 19 -13.64 -39.41 -17.12
N CYS A 20 -14.39 -39.22 -16.04
CA CYS A 20 -15.15 -38.03 -15.76
C CYS A 20 -14.17 -36.86 -15.64
N GLY A 21 -14.14 -36.01 -16.67
CA GLY A 21 -13.44 -34.74 -16.65
C GLY A 21 -13.98 -33.89 -15.51
N LEU A 22 -13.34 -34.00 -14.34
CA LEU A 22 -13.38 -32.99 -13.30
C LEU A 22 -12.67 -31.77 -13.88
N SER A 23 -13.40 -31.00 -14.68
CA SER A 23 -13.05 -29.63 -15.00
C SER A 23 -12.77 -28.96 -13.67
N ALA A 24 -11.50 -28.61 -13.42
CA ALA A 24 -11.14 -27.72 -12.34
C ALA A 24 -12.09 -26.52 -12.47
N SER A 25 -12.99 -26.39 -11.49
CA SER A 25 -13.79 -25.18 -11.36
C SER A 25 -12.82 -24.02 -11.44
N PRO A 26 -13.15 -22.89 -12.11
CA PRO A 26 -12.34 -21.70 -11.99
C PRO A 26 -12.39 -21.28 -10.51
N HIS A 27 -11.46 -21.82 -9.72
CA HIS A 27 -11.29 -21.45 -8.34
C HIS A 27 -10.97 -19.97 -8.37
N ALA A 28 -11.72 -19.19 -7.59
CA ALA A 28 -11.46 -17.77 -7.49
C ALA A 28 -9.98 -17.57 -7.14
N PRO A 29 -9.29 -16.63 -7.81
CA PRO A 29 -7.85 -16.52 -7.69
C PRO A 29 -7.46 -16.25 -6.25
N SER A 30 -6.52 -17.01 -5.73
CA SER A 30 -6.10 -16.85 -4.34
C SER A 30 -5.34 -15.55 -4.13
N ARG A 31 -5.21 -15.10 -2.88
CA ARG A 31 -4.42 -13.90 -2.53
C ARG A 31 -2.99 -13.99 -3.07
N ARG A 32 -2.36 -15.18 -3.01
CA ARG A 32 -1.00 -15.42 -3.54
C ARG A 32 -0.94 -15.11 -5.03
N GLN A 33 -1.90 -15.61 -5.79
CA GLN A 33 -2.00 -15.39 -7.23
C GLN A 33 -2.25 -13.91 -7.56
N LEU A 34 -3.19 -13.26 -6.89
CA LEU A 34 -3.49 -11.85 -7.11
C LEU A 34 -2.29 -10.95 -6.77
N GLU A 35 -1.61 -11.17 -5.64
CA GLU A 35 -0.42 -10.40 -5.27
C GLU A 35 0.72 -10.62 -6.28
N ARG A 36 0.91 -11.86 -6.76
CA ARG A 36 1.90 -12.18 -7.81
C ARG A 36 1.60 -11.44 -9.11
N ASP A 37 0.39 -11.58 -9.61
CA ASP A 37 0.00 -11.09 -10.93
C ASP A 37 0.00 -9.54 -10.92
N LEU A 38 -0.41 -8.93 -9.80
CA LEU A 38 -0.33 -7.49 -9.60
C LEU A 38 1.11 -6.99 -9.67
N VAL A 39 2.06 -7.64 -8.98
CA VAL A 39 3.47 -7.22 -9.00
C VAL A 39 4.10 -7.44 -10.39
N LEU A 40 3.87 -8.60 -11.00
CA LEU A 40 4.42 -8.93 -12.32
C LEU A 40 3.91 -8.01 -13.43
N ALA A 41 2.66 -7.52 -13.32
CA ALA A 41 2.13 -6.53 -14.27
C ALA A 41 2.95 -5.23 -14.35
N PHE A 42 3.74 -4.93 -13.31
CA PHE A 42 4.62 -3.75 -13.26
C PHE A 42 6.10 -4.08 -13.23
N ASP A 43 6.50 -5.36 -13.23
CA ASP A 43 7.90 -5.78 -13.21
C ASP A 43 8.56 -5.61 -14.58
N SER A 44 8.92 -4.36 -14.87
CA SER A 44 9.74 -3.99 -16.03
C SER A 44 11.22 -3.98 -15.66
N ARG A 45 12.04 -4.51 -16.58
CA ARG A 45 13.52 -4.42 -16.53
C ARG A 45 14.07 -3.08 -17.01
N GLU A 46 13.21 -2.20 -17.51
CA GLU A 46 13.55 -0.88 -18.01
C GLU A 46 13.03 0.20 -17.07
N LEU A 47 13.88 1.19 -16.78
CA LEU A 47 13.51 2.39 -16.04
C LEU A 47 13.10 3.51 -17.02
N ARG A 48 12.11 4.30 -16.65
CA ARG A 48 11.78 5.53 -17.39
C ARG A 48 12.85 6.59 -17.13
N ARG A 49 12.88 7.60 -17.99
CA ARG A 49 13.76 8.76 -17.83
C ARG A 49 13.50 9.40 -16.46
N HIS A 50 14.57 9.70 -15.72
CA HIS A 50 14.53 10.24 -14.36
C HIS A 50 14.03 9.28 -13.27
N GLU A 51 13.98 7.98 -13.52
CA GLU A 51 13.77 6.97 -12.48
C GLU A 51 15.09 6.38 -12.00
N ALA A 52 15.05 5.81 -10.79
CA ALA A 52 16.16 5.13 -10.15
C ALA A 52 15.75 3.71 -9.74
N TRP A 53 16.75 2.86 -9.55
CA TRP A 53 16.58 1.53 -8.98
C TRP A 53 16.37 1.63 -7.48
N PHE A 54 15.41 0.87 -6.97
CA PHE A 54 15.17 0.67 -5.55
C PHE A 54 15.74 -0.68 -5.14
N LEU A 55 16.69 -0.67 -4.23
CA LEU A 55 17.39 -1.87 -3.80
C LEU A 55 16.66 -2.49 -2.62
N VAL A 56 16.34 -3.78 -2.76
CA VAL A 56 15.63 -4.59 -1.79
C VAL A 56 16.49 -5.80 -1.46
N GLU A 57 16.51 -6.18 -0.19
CA GLU A 57 17.22 -7.36 0.30
C GLU A 57 16.70 -8.65 -0.35
N THR A 58 17.62 -9.51 -0.79
CA THR A 58 17.26 -10.78 -1.45
C THR A 58 16.51 -11.72 -0.52
N SER A 59 16.84 -11.76 0.78
CA SER A 59 16.18 -12.65 1.75
C SER A 59 14.66 -12.40 1.85
N TRP A 60 14.26 -11.13 1.84
CA TRP A 60 12.86 -10.74 1.84
C TRP A 60 12.17 -11.10 0.52
N LEU A 61 12.84 -10.85 -0.62
CA LEU A 61 12.33 -11.23 -1.94
C LEU A 61 12.17 -12.74 -2.10
N ASP A 62 13.09 -13.54 -1.55
CA ASP A 62 13.01 -15.00 -1.57
C ASP A 62 11.84 -15.50 -0.73
N ALA A 63 11.59 -14.89 0.44
CA ALA A 63 10.40 -15.18 1.24
C ALA A 63 9.11 -14.81 0.50
N TRP A 64 9.10 -13.65 -0.16
CA TRP A 64 7.98 -13.21 -1.00
C TRP A 64 7.74 -14.17 -2.18
N MET A 65 8.78 -14.54 -2.92
CA MET A 65 8.68 -15.49 -4.02
C MET A 65 8.17 -16.86 -3.54
N SER A 66 8.68 -17.34 -2.42
CA SER A 66 8.23 -18.61 -1.82
C SER A 66 6.76 -18.54 -1.43
N PHE A 67 6.30 -17.40 -0.90
CA PHE A 67 4.89 -17.15 -0.59
C PHE A 67 4.04 -17.16 -1.86
N VAL A 68 4.35 -16.34 -2.87
CA VAL A 68 3.47 -16.20 -4.04
C VAL A 68 3.49 -17.40 -4.99
N LEU A 69 4.51 -18.25 -4.91
CA LEU A 69 4.61 -19.51 -5.66
C LEU A 69 4.11 -20.73 -4.88
N GLY A 70 3.81 -20.58 -3.59
CA GLY A 70 3.26 -21.66 -2.77
C GLY A 70 1.80 -21.94 -3.08
N ASP A 71 1.39 -23.19 -2.88
CA ASP A 71 0.00 -23.62 -3.02
C ASP A 71 -0.76 -23.43 -1.71
N ASP A 72 -1.99 -22.91 -1.75
CA ASP A 72 -2.78 -22.66 -0.54
C ASP A 72 -3.24 -23.95 0.18
N ASP A 73 -3.23 -25.08 -0.54
CA ASP A 73 -3.60 -26.40 0.01
C ASP A 73 -2.42 -27.14 0.69
N ASP A 74 -1.19 -26.63 0.56
CA ASP A 74 -0.02 -27.24 1.19
C ASP A 74 0.09 -26.79 2.66
N ALA A 75 0.07 -27.74 3.59
CA ALA A 75 0.27 -27.48 5.01
C ALA A 75 1.66 -26.88 5.33
N ASN A 76 2.63 -27.04 4.44
CA ASN A 76 3.96 -26.45 4.54
C ASN A 76 4.15 -25.23 3.62
N ALA A 77 3.07 -24.66 3.08
CA ALA A 77 3.15 -23.47 2.25
C ALA A 77 3.85 -22.34 2.99
N ALA A 78 4.76 -21.64 2.30
CA ALA A 78 5.50 -20.54 2.88
C ALA A 78 4.52 -19.46 3.39
N GLU A 79 4.82 -18.93 4.57
CA GLU A 79 4.04 -17.87 5.18
C GLU A 79 4.21 -16.55 4.43
N ARG A 80 3.21 -15.66 4.58
CA ARG A 80 3.26 -14.32 4.01
C ARG A 80 4.46 -13.58 4.60
N PRO A 81 5.34 -12.96 3.77
CA PRO A 81 6.48 -12.25 4.30
C PRO A 81 6.00 -11.10 5.19
N GLY A 82 6.81 -10.79 6.21
CA GLY A 82 6.60 -9.62 7.04
C GLY A 82 6.82 -8.32 6.27
N PRO A 83 6.80 -7.18 6.98
CA PRO A 83 7.08 -5.89 6.36
C PRO A 83 8.39 -5.88 5.59
N LEU A 84 8.47 -5.04 4.56
CA LEU A 84 9.68 -4.85 3.79
C LEU A 84 10.79 -4.30 4.69
N THR A 85 11.90 -5.04 4.80
CA THR A 85 13.08 -4.66 5.57
C THR A 85 14.33 -4.61 4.69
N ASN A 86 15.30 -3.78 5.10
CA ASN A 86 16.63 -3.64 4.48
C ASN A 86 17.73 -3.70 5.56
N ASP A 87 17.46 -4.40 6.66
CA ASP A 87 18.30 -4.36 7.87
C ASP A 87 19.64 -5.06 7.70
N THR A 88 19.74 -6.04 6.79
CA THR A 88 21.04 -6.66 6.51
C THR A 88 21.89 -5.84 5.55
N LEU A 89 21.26 -4.97 4.74
CA LEU A 89 21.96 -4.07 3.81
C LEU A 89 22.47 -2.80 4.48
N PHE A 90 21.80 -2.35 5.54
CA PHE A 90 22.09 -1.07 6.18
C PHE A 90 22.49 -1.25 7.65
N ASP A 91 23.59 -0.62 8.04
CA ASP A 91 23.99 -0.50 9.43
C ASP A 91 23.29 0.72 10.05
N ARG A 92 22.35 0.47 10.97
CA ARG A 92 21.60 1.52 11.68
C ARG A 92 22.44 2.27 12.71
N ALA A 93 23.51 1.67 13.24
CA ALA A 93 24.39 2.33 14.21
C ALA A 93 25.34 3.31 13.51
N GLU A 94 25.89 2.90 12.37
CA GLU A 94 26.84 3.71 11.59
C GLU A 94 26.15 4.57 10.51
N PHE A 95 24.84 4.42 10.34
CA PHE A 95 24.03 5.09 9.32
C PHE A 95 24.61 4.96 7.90
N ARG A 96 25.13 3.77 7.56
CA ARG A 96 25.74 3.49 6.25
C ARG A 96 25.36 2.12 5.71
N VAL A 97 25.47 1.97 4.40
CA VAL A 97 25.35 0.65 3.74
C VAL A 97 26.53 -0.22 4.18
N ARG A 98 26.27 -1.51 4.47
CA ARG A 98 27.33 -2.46 4.83
C ARG A 98 28.30 -2.70 3.67
N ALA A 99 29.55 -3.02 4.00
CA ALA A 99 30.56 -3.31 2.99
C ALA A 99 30.40 -4.72 2.38
N ASN A 100 30.96 -4.92 1.18
CA ASN A 100 31.04 -6.21 0.48
C ASN A 100 29.70 -6.88 0.11
N LEU A 101 28.65 -6.09 -0.08
CA LEU A 101 27.35 -6.53 -0.58
C LEU A 101 27.41 -6.76 -2.08
N GLN A 102 26.90 -7.91 -2.53
CA GLN A 102 26.91 -8.35 -3.90
C GLN A 102 25.50 -8.28 -4.50
N GLN A 103 25.41 -7.69 -5.69
CA GLN A 103 24.18 -7.68 -6.48
C GLN A 103 23.71 -9.13 -6.73
N THR A 104 22.40 -9.36 -6.73
CA THR A 104 21.74 -10.66 -6.93
C THR A 104 21.87 -11.63 -5.75
N ARG A 105 22.98 -11.59 -5.01
CA ARG A 105 23.17 -12.40 -3.79
C ARG A 105 22.51 -11.73 -2.60
N ASP A 106 22.91 -10.50 -2.28
CA ASP A 106 22.48 -9.83 -1.05
C ASP A 106 21.29 -8.88 -1.30
N TYR A 107 21.24 -8.29 -2.50
CA TYR A 107 20.15 -7.38 -2.88
C TYR A 107 19.79 -7.49 -4.36
N ARG A 108 18.58 -7.06 -4.71
CA ARG A 108 18.11 -6.89 -6.09
C ARG A 108 17.53 -5.50 -6.29
N GLY A 109 17.64 -4.99 -7.50
CA GLY A 109 17.02 -3.73 -7.89
C GLY A 109 15.64 -3.95 -8.48
N VAL A 110 14.67 -3.19 -8.01
CA VAL A 110 13.32 -3.14 -8.55
C VAL A 110 12.99 -1.71 -8.99
N ASN A 111 12.04 -1.56 -9.90
CA ASN A 111 11.60 -0.25 -10.34
C ASN A 111 10.74 0.46 -9.25
N PRO A 112 10.49 1.78 -9.37
CA PRO A 112 9.76 2.53 -8.36
C PRO A 112 8.33 2.03 -8.10
N GLN A 113 7.67 1.50 -9.13
CA GLN A 113 6.30 1.00 -9.05
C GLN A 113 6.23 -0.31 -8.26
N VAL A 114 7.13 -1.25 -8.54
CA VAL A 114 7.26 -2.52 -7.82
C VAL A 114 7.62 -2.28 -6.36
N TYR A 115 8.58 -1.39 -6.09
CA TYR A 115 8.93 -1.02 -4.71
C TYR A 115 7.72 -0.47 -3.94
N ALA A 116 6.95 0.43 -4.56
CA ALA A 116 5.74 0.98 -3.95
C ALA A 116 4.66 -0.08 -3.71
N LEU A 117 4.51 -1.08 -4.60
CA LEU A 117 3.59 -2.20 -4.39
C LEU A 117 3.99 -3.04 -3.18
N TYR A 118 5.26 -3.42 -3.06
CA TYR A 118 5.73 -4.15 -1.88
C TYR A 118 5.50 -3.37 -0.58
N ALA A 119 5.81 -2.07 -0.59
CA ALA A 119 5.59 -1.21 0.56
C ALA A 119 4.10 -1.09 0.95
N GLU A 120 3.17 -1.05 0.01
CA GLU A 120 1.73 -0.98 0.30
C GLU A 120 1.13 -2.34 0.68
N LEU A 121 1.62 -3.44 0.09
CA LEU A 121 1.13 -4.81 0.36
C LEU A 121 1.55 -5.33 1.74
N TYR A 122 2.80 -5.09 2.12
CA TYR A 122 3.43 -5.67 3.31
C TYR A 122 3.75 -4.64 4.39
N GLY A 123 3.73 -3.35 4.04
CA GLY A 123 4.24 -2.28 4.89
C GLY A 123 5.76 -2.17 4.84
N THR A 124 6.27 -1.15 5.51
CA THR A 124 7.71 -0.92 5.68
C THR A 124 7.97 -0.75 7.17
N ASP A 125 8.75 -1.63 7.79
CA ASP A 125 9.08 -1.57 9.23
C ASP A 125 10.12 -0.47 9.51
N ASP A 126 9.70 0.79 9.27
CA ASP A 126 10.53 2.00 9.23
C ASP A 126 11.74 1.93 8.27
N ALA A 127 11.76 0.91 7.40
CA ALA A 127 12.81 0.71 6.41
C ALA A 127 12.82 1.86 5.41
N LYS A 128 13.94 2.57 5.34
CA LYS A 128 14.12 3.66 4.36
C LYS A 128 14.45 3.07 2.99
N PRO A 129 13.88 3.61 1.90
CA PRO A 129 14.24 3.19 0.55
C PRO A 129 15.73 3.44 0.27
N ILE A 130 16.41 2.43 -0.29
CA ILE A 130 17.78 2.56 -0.79
C ILE A 130 17.70 2.74 -2.30
N ALA A 131 17.80 3.98 -2.77
CA ALA A 131 17.69 4.30 -4.19
C ALA A 131 19.05 4.62 -4.84
N ARG A 132 19.27 4.13 -6.06
CA ARG A 132 20.49 4.33 -6.86
C ARG A 132 20.17 4.51 -8.34
N TRP A 133 20.92 5.36 -9.02
CA TRP A 133 20.80 5.55 -10.48
C TRP A 133 21.24 4.31 -11.28
N SER A 134 22.11 3.49 -10.69
CA SER A 134 22.57 2.20 -11.22
C SER A 134 22.26 1.07 -10.23
N LEU A 135 22.34 -0.18 -10.68
CA LEU A 135 22.13 -1.35 -9.83
C LEU A 135 23.24 -1.58 -8.78
N ASP A 136 24.30 -0.78 -8.78
CA ASP A 136 25.35 -0.81 -7.76
C ASP A 136 24.92 -0.05 -6.49
N ILE A 137 24.84 -0.76 -5.36
CA ILE A 137 24.51 -0.19 -4.04
C ILE A 137 25.54 0.82 -3.53
N TYR A 138 26.79 0.74 -4.01
CA TYR A 138 27.87 1.66 -3.67
C TYR A 138 27.94 2.89 -4.56
N ALA A 139 27.10 2.96 -5.60
CA ALA A 139 26.98 4.14 -6.43
C ALA A 139 26.44 5.35 -5.64
N VAL A 140 26.52 6.53 -6.25
CA VAL A 140 26.05 7.78 -5.66
C VAL A 140 24.57 7.64 -5.25
N PRO A 141 24.22 7.93 -3.98
CA PRO A 141 22.84 7.84 -3.52
C PRO A 141 21.98 8.90 -4.21
N VAL A 142 20.72 8.55 -4.46
CA VAL A 142 19.74 9.53 -4.92
C VAL A 142 19.32 10.41 -3.74
N MET A 143 19.11 11.71 -4.00
CA MET A 143 18.70 12.65 -2.96
C MET A 143 17.32 12.30 -2.41
N VAL A 144 17.12 12.53 -1.11
CA VAL A 144 15.89 12.14 -0.41
C VAL A 144 14.65 12.79 -1.01
N ASP A 145 14.76 14.05 -1.46
CA ASP A 145 13.65 14.77 -2.08
C ASP A 145 13.29 14.17 -3.45
N ASP A 146 14.29 13.83 -4.28
CA ASP A 146 14.09 13.14 -5.56
C ASP A 146 13.45 11.75 -5.33
N VAL A 147 13.88 11.00 -4.31
CA VAL A 147 13.27 9.71 -3.95
C VAL A 147 11.79 9.89 -3.58
N ARG A 148 11.47 10.94 -2.81
CA ARG A 148 10.09 11.23 -2.43
C ARG A 148 9.24 11.59 -3.63
N GLU A 149 9.76 12.41 -4.55
CA GLU A 149 9.10 12.79 -5.79
C GLU A 149 8.87 11.58 -6.70
N MET A 150 9.92 10.77 -6.94
CA MET A 150 9.85 9.55 -7.75
C MET A 150 8.81 8.55 -7.22
N LEU A 151 8.70 8.40 -5.90
CA LEU A 151 7.74 7.48 -5.27
C LEU A 151 6.34 8.07 -5.10
N HIS A 152 6.12 9.37 -5.35
CA HIS A 152 4.83 10.00 -5.07
C HIS A 152 3.69 9.37 -5.89
N LEU A 153 3.84 9.33 -7.21
CA LEU A 153 2.85 8.73 -8.11
C LEU A 153 2.76 7.20 -7.95
N PRO A 154 3.88 6.46 -7.91
CA PRO A 154 3.86 5.03 -7.61
C PRO A 154 3.10 4.67 -6.35
N LYS A 155 3.31 5.37 -5.22
CA LYS A 155 2.61 5.10 -3.96
C LYS A 155 1.10 5.33 -4.08
N LEU A 156 0.68 6.43 -4.70
CA LEU A 156 -0.76 6.69 -4.90
C LEU A 156 -1.40 5.60 -5.76
N LYS A 157 -0.71 5.19 -6.84
CA LYS A 157 -1.17 4.13 -7.73
C LYS A 157 -1.23 2.78 -7.02
N SER A 158 -0.15 2.38 -6.34
CA SER A 158 -0.07 1.13 -5.58
C SER A 158 -1.17 1.05 -4.53
N ARG A 159 -1.42 2.13 -3.78
CA ARG A 159 -2.51 2.16 -2.80
C ARG A 159 -3.88 1.91 -3.44
N SER A 160 -4.14 2.49 -4.62
CA SER A 160 -5.38 2.26 -5.36
C SER A 160 -5.50 0.80 -5.77
N LEU A 161 -4.47 0.25 -6.41
CA LEU A 161 -4.44 -1.13 -6.91
C LEU A 161 -4.56 -2.17 -5.79
N VAL A 162 -3.88 -1.96 -4.67
CA VAL A 162 -3.97 -2.84 -3.49
C VAL A 162 -5.36 -2.74 -2.84
N THR A 163 -5.99 -1.56 -2.86
CA THR A 163 -7.37 -1.42 -2.38
C THR A 163 -8.33 -2.21 -3.26
N GLU A 164 -8.23 -2.07 -4.58
CA GLU A 164 -9.03 -2.82 -5.55
C GLU A 164 -8.85 -4.34 -5.39
N MET A 165 -7.61 -4.81 -5.32
CA MET A 165 -7.29 -6.22 -5.08
C MET A 165 -7.89 -6.75 -3.76
N ASN A 166 -7.84 -5.95 -2.69
CA ASN A 166 -8.45 -6.35 -1.41
C ASN A 166 -9.97 -6.36 -1.46
N GLU A 167 -10.60 -5.44 -2.19
CA GLU A 167 -12.05 -5.43 -2.42
C GLU A 167 -12.49 -6.68 -3.20
N GLU A 168 -11.72 -7.13 -4.19
CA GLU A 168 -11.96 -8.38 -4.91
C GLU A 168 -11.91 -9.60 -3.99
N LEU A 169 -10.90 -9.69 -3.11
CA LEU A 169 -10.78 -10.76 -2.13
C LEU A 169 -11.95 -10.78 -1.14
N GLU A 170 -12.38 -9.61 -0.66
CA GLU A 170 -13.54 -9.52 0.24
C GLU A 170 -14.85 -9.97 -0.42
N VAL A 171 -15.04 -9.68 -1.72
CA VAL A 171 -16.22 -10.12 -2.47
C VAL A 171 -16.23 -11.64 -2.62
N GLN A 172 -15.06 -12.24 -2.88
CA GLN A 172 -14.93 -13.70 -2.96
C GLN A 172 -15.28 -14.38 -1.63
N GLU A 173 -14.75 -13.87 -0.51
CA GLU A 173 -15.06 -14.39 0.83
C GLU A 173 -16.56 -14.29 1.17
N LYS A 174 -17.20 -13.16 0.82
CA LYS A 174 -18.64 -12.94 1.09
C LYS A 174 -19.53 -13.79 0.18
N GLY A 175 -19.18 -13.93 -1.10
CA GLY A 175 -19.92 -14.76 -2.07
C GLY A 175 -19.90 -16.25 -1.73
N LEU A 176 -18.81 -16.74 -1.13
CA LEU A 176 -18.74 -18.10 -0.57
C LEU A 176 -19.63 -18.28 0.68
N GLY A 177 -19.89 -17.20 1.43
CA GLY A 177 -20.72 -17.22 2.64
C GLY A 177 -22.23 -17.17 2.41
N GLU A 178 -22.70 -16.72 1.24
CA GLU A 178 -24.13 -16.61 0.92
C GLU A 178 -24.78 -17.93 0.49
N GLY A 179 -23.99 -18.94 0.10
CA GLY A 179 -24.49 -20.28 -0.25
C GLY A 179 -24.95 -21.15 0.94
N LEU A 180 -24.69 -20.72 2.18
CA LEU A 180 -24.97 -21.48 3.41
C LEU A 180 -25.97 -20.79 4.36
N ARG A 181 -26.52 -19.61 3.99
CA ARG A 181 -27.56 -18.95 4.79
C ARG A 181 -28.93 -19.20 4.20
N ALA A 182 -29.78 -19.89 4.97
CA ALA A 182 -31.20 -20.05 4.71
C ALA A 182 -31.89 -18.70 4.45
N PRO A 183 -32.90 -18.63 3.57
CA PRO A 183 -33.58 -17.39 3.25
C PRO A 183 -34.50 -17.00 4.40
N GLY A 184 -34.09 -16.02 5.20
CA GLY A 184 -34.93 -15.53 6.29
C GLY A 184 -34.25 -14.45 7.12
N GLY A 185 -34.39 -13.19 6.70
CA GLY A 185 -34.08 -12.06 7.58
C GLY A 185 -33.69 -10.79 6.85
N GLU A 186 -34.71 -10.09 6.34
CA GLU A 186 -34.77 -8.64 6.12
C GLU A 186 -33.52 -7.97 5.52
N GLU A 187 -33.56 -7.76 4.20
CA GLU A 187 -32.75 -6.78 3.49
C GLU A 187 -32.92 -5.40 4.12
N LYS A 188 -31.97 -5.02 4.97
CA LYS A 188 -31.71 -3.61 5.25
C LYS A 188 -30.62 -3.17 4.30
N GLU A 189 -31.04 -2.71 3.12
CA GLU A 189 -30.22 -2.02 2.14
C GLU A 189 -29.47 -0.85 2.83
N SER A 190 -28.24 -1.14 3.24
CA SER A 190 -27.32 -0.13 3.73
C SER A 190 -26.68 0.56 2.53
N TRP A 191 -27.36 1.57 2.00
CA TRP A 191 -26.75 2.56 1.10
C TRP A 191 -25.70 3.38 1.85
N ALA A 192 -24.56 2.77 2.15
CA ALA A 192 -23.41 3.44 2.73
C ALA A 192 -22.72 4.25 1.63
N TYR A 193 -23.16 5.51 1.46
CA TYR A 193 -22.43 6.52 0.69
C TYR A 193 -21.01 6.70 1.29
N ARG A 194 -20.00 6.03 0.73
CA ARG A 194 -18.58 6.23 1.05
C ARG A 194 -18.12 7.56 0.46
N CYS A 195 -18.02 8.60 1.29
CA CYS A 195 -17.24 9.78 0.90
C CYS A 195 -15.75 9.42 0.86
N LEU A 196 -15.08 9.73 -0.25
CA LEU A 196 -13.63 9.66 -0.45
C LEU A 196 -12.80 10.59 0.47
N CYS A 197 -13.42 11.20 1.48
CA CYS A 197 -12.84 12.28 2.28
C CYS A 197 -12.53 11.91 3.75
N ARG A 198 -12.75 10.65 4.19
CA ARG A 198 -12.34 10.14 5.52
C ARG A 198 -12.86 10.95 6.74
N CYS A 199 -14.00 11.62 6.65
CA CYS A 199 -14.65 12.27 7.79
C CYS A 199 -15.97 11.55 8.17
N GLU A 200 -16.02 11.03 9.39
CA GLU A 200 -17.11 10.21 9.96
C GLU A 200 -18.41 10.98 10.27
N PHE A 201 -18.68 12.11 9.60
CA PHE A 201 -19.81 12.99 9.93
C PHE A 201 -20.53 13.55 8.69
N LEU A 202 -20.72 12.74 7.66
CA LEU A 202 -21.41 13.17 6.42
C LEU A 202 -22.90 12.85 6.38
N VAL A 203 -23.57 12.97 7.53
CA VAL A 203 -25.05 12.98 7.61
C VAL A 203 -25.60 14.32 8.16
N PRO A 204 -24.92 15.04 9.08
CA PRO A 204 -25.45 16.33 9.55
C PRO A 204 -25.11 17.57 8.69
N CYS A 205 -24.19 17.48 7.72
CA CYS A 205 -23.75 18.66 6.95
C CYS A 205 -24.64 18.98 5.75
N LEU A 206 -25.22 17.97 5.09
CA LEU A 206 -26.10 18.18 3.92
C LEU A 206 -27.50 18.69 4.32
N SER A 207 -27.93 18.40 5.55
CA SER A 207 -29.21 18.85 6.12
C SER A 207 -29.23 20.33 6.50
N ARG A 208 -28.07 21.02 6.56
CA ARG A 208 -28.00 22.46 6.86
C ARG A 208 -27.95 23.35 5.61
N VAL A 209 -27.62 22.79 4.44
CA VAL A 209 -27.51 23.55 3.19
C VAL A 209 -28.78 23.43 2.33
N PHE A 210 -29.48 22.30 2.36
CA PHE A 210 -30.62 22.05 1.44
C PHE A 210 -32.00 21.89 2.09
N GLY A 211 -32.17 22.25 3.36
CA GLY A 211 -33.50 22.57 3.93
C GLY A 211 -34.60 21.51 3.82
N GLY A 212 -34.27 20.24 3.62
CA GLY A 212 -35.25 19.17 3.48
C GLY A 212 -34.66 17.85 3.96
N GLY A 213 -35.06 17.41 5.16
CA GLY A 213 -34.75 16.09 5.69
C GLY A 213 -35.84 15.63 6.67
N PRO A 214 -36.10 14.32 6.78
CA PRO A 214 -37.38 13.79 7.27
C PRO A 214 -37.61 14.08 8.76
N THR A 215 -38.80 14.56 9.11
CA THR A 215 -39.17 14.87 10.49
C THR A 215 -39.54 13.59 11.25
N TYR A 216 -38.63 13.07 12.05
CA TYR A 216 -38.94 12.08 13.08
C TYR A 216 -38.93 12.73 14.47
N LYS A 217 -39.88 12.30 15.30
CA LYS A 217 -40.24 12.89 16.59
C LYS A 217 -39.03 13.01 17.53
N LYS A 218 -38.89 14.19 18.14
CA LYS A 218 -37.90 14.46 19.20
C LYS A 218 -38.26 13.68 20.46
N GLU A 219 -37.44 12.70 20.82
CA GLU A 219 -37.27 12.36 22.23
C GLU A 219 -36.15 13.22 22.82
N LYS A 220 -36.40 13.79 23.99
CA LYS A 220 -35.45 14.63 24.73
C LYS A 220 -34.38 13.73 25.36
N GLY A 221 -33.26 13.58 24.68
CA GLY A 221 -32.03 13.03 25.25
C GLY A 221 -30.97 14.14 25.34
N ASP A 222 -30.61 14.52 26.56
CA ASP A 222 -29.51 15.43 26.84
C ASP A 222 -28.17 14.81 26.41
N CYS A 223 -27.51 15.42 25.41
CA CYS A 223 -26.13 15.12 25.05
C CYS A 223 -25.27 16.38 25.18
N VAL A 224 -24.35 16.32 26.13
CA VAL A 224 -23.48 17.41 26.59
C VAL A 224 -22.43 17.75 25.54
N ASN A 225 -22.61 18.92 24.92
CA ASN A 225 -21.65 19.61 24.06
C ASN A 225 -20.29 19.86 24.77
N ARG A 226 -19.26 19.05 24.49
CA ARG A 226 -17.89 19.33 24.97
C ARG A 226 -16.79 19.43 23.90
N CYS A 227 -17.04 19.10 22.63
CA CYS A 227 -15.95 19.03 21.63
C CYS A 227 -15.77 20.29 20.76
N CYS A 228 -16.83 21.06 20.48
CA CYS A 228 -16.74 22.16 19.50
C CYS A 228 -16.17 23.50 20.05
N LYS A 229 -16.03 23.67 21.37
CA LYS A 229 -15.47 24.91 21.94
C LYS A 229 -13.93 24.97 21.89
N LYS A 230 -13.22 23.86 21.66
CA LYS A 230 -11.75 23.82 21.65
C LYS A 230 -11.10 24.37 20.37
N LYS A 231 -11.78 24.33 19.22
CA LYS A 231 -11.21 24.83 17.94
C LYS A 231 -11.32 26.36 17.77
N SER A 232 -12.26 27.02 18.45
CA SER A 232 -12.39 28.50 18.40
C SER A 232 -11.31 29.23 19.22
N LYS A 233 -10.93 28.69 20.40
CA LYS A 233 -9.90 29.32 21.25
C LYS A 233 -8.49 29.27 20.66
N ARG A 234 -8.13 28.23 19.90
CA ARG A 234 -6.81 28.09 19.27
C ARG A 234 -6.55 29.05 18.11
N ARG A 235 -7.60 29.62 17.49
CA ARG A 235 -7.47 30.64 16.45
C ARG A 235 -7.28 32.06 17.02
N ARG A 236 -7.73 32.32 18.25
CA ARG A 236 -7.52 33.61 18.93
C ARG A 236 -6.13 33.74 19.55
N SER A 237 -5.51 32.65 20.00
CA SER A 237 -4.15 32.69 20.57
C SER A 237 -3.07 32.96 19.50
N LYS A 238 -3.17 32.32 18.31
CA LYS A 238 -2.21 32.56 17.21
C LYS A 238 -2.27 33.96 16.60
N LYS A 239 -3.42 34.66 16.70
CA LYS A 239 -3.52 36.06 16.25
C LYS A 239 -2.90 37.06 17.24
N LYS A 240 -2.81 36.69 18.53
CA LYS A 240 -2.20 37.55 19.57
C LYS A 240 -0.67 37.43 19.57
N GLU A 241 -0.14 36.25 19.28
CA GLU A 241 1.31 35.97 19.24
C GLU A 241 2.00 36.52 18.00
N LYS A 242 1.29 36.67 16.87
CA LYS A 242 1.84 37.36 15.69
C LYS A 242 1.94 38.88 15.88
N LYS A 243 1.05 39.48 16.69
CA LYS A 243 1.05 40.93 16.93
C LYS A 243 2.16 41.38 17.89
N SER A 244 2.52 40.57 18.88
CA SER A 244 3.61 40.92 19.82
C SER A 244 5.00 40.82 19.20
N ARG A 245 5.17 40.08 18.10
CA ARG A 245 6.47 39.94 17.43
C ARG A 245 6.76 41.04 16.41
N GLU A 246 5.73 41.74 15.94
CA GLU A 246 5.89 42.92 15.07
C GLU A 246 6.18 44.21 15.88
N GLU A 247 5.86 44.25 17.19
CA GLU A 247 6.15 45.41 18.06
C GLU A 247 7.59 45.39 18.66
N GLU A 248 8.31 44.27 18.59
CA GLU A 248 9.70 44.17 19.10
C GLU A 248 10.77 44.51 18.05
N GLU A 249 10.43 44.57 16.76
CA GLU A 249 11.38 44.96 15.69
C GLU A 249 11.49 46.49 15.47
N GLU A 250 10.60 47.31 16.05
CA GLU A 250 10.63 48.78 15.88
C GLU A 250 11.40 49.56 16.97
N THR A 251 12.14 48.89 17.86
CA THR A 251 12.79 49.56 19.01
C THR A 251 14.33 49.49 19.07
N SER A 252 15.02 49.12 18.00
CA SER A 252 16.50 49.06 17.98
C SER A 252 17.20 50.00 16.99
N SER A 253 16.49 50.98 16.39
CA SER A 253 17.11 51.93 15.46
C SER A 253 17.19 53.33 16.07
N ALA A 254 18.22 53.56 16.87
CA ALA A 254 18.72 54.91 17.17
C ALA A 254 20.20 54.84 17.57
N GLU A 255 20.97 55.76 16.98
CA GLU A 255 22.30 56.25 17.35
C GLU A 255 23.49 55.64 16.56
N GLU A 256 23.97 56.36 15.53
CA GLU A 256 25.23 57.15 15.49
C GLU A 256 26.38 56.29 14.87
N THR A 257 27.18 56.62 13.84
CA THR A 257 27.83 57.88 13.43
C THR A 257 28.34 57.81 11.97
N SER A 258 28.32 58.98 11.31
CA SER A 258 29.29 59.57 10.38
C SER A 258 30.56 58.78 9.96
N SER A 259 30.77 58.58 8.65
CA SER A 259 31.89 59.21 7.91
C SER A 259 31.78 59.00 6.40
N ASP A 260 32.03 60.11 5.70
CA ASP A 260 32.18 60.36 4.26
C ASP A 260 33.42 59.63 3.67
N GLU A 261 33.44 59.39 2.36
CA GLU A 261 34.45 59.88 1.38
C GLU A 261 34.40 59.09 0.04
N GLU A 262 34.66 59.86 -1.02
CA GLU A 262 34.57 59.60 -2.45
C GLU A 262 35.44 58.44 -3.01
N ALA A 263 35.06 57.90 -4.17
CA ALA A 263 35.87 58.01 -5.41
C ALA A 263 35.40 57.06 -6.55
N HIS A 264 34.95 57.69 -7.63
CA HIS A 264 35.28 57.44 -9.05
C HIS A 264 35.41 56.01 -9.60
N GLY A 265 34.71 55.74 -10.71
CA GLY A 265 35.25 54.84 -11.73
C GLY A 265 34.25 54.21 -12.70
N LEU A 266 33.72 54.99 -13.63
CA LEU A 266 33.22 54.49 -14.92
C LEU A 266 34.34 53.77 -15.68
N LEU A 267 33.97 52.73 -16.44
CA LEU A 267 34.35 52.36 -17.82
C LEU A 267 33.96 50.88 -18.00
N ALA A 268 32.91 50.59 -18.78
CA ALA A 268 32.94 50.39 -20.24
C ALA A 268 33.55 49.03 -20.61
#